data_AF-A0A970E5I1-F1
#
_entry.id   AF-A0A970E5I1-F1
#
_cell.length_a   1.000
_cell.length_b   1.000
_cell.length_c   1.000
_cell.angle_alpha   90.00
_cell.angle_beta   90.00
_cell.angle_gamma   90.00
#
_symmetry.space_group_name_H-M   'P 1'
#
loop_
_entity.id
_entity.type
_entity.pdbx_description
1 polymer ?
#
loop_
_entity_poly.entity_id
_entity_poly.type
_entity_poly.pdbx_seq_one_letter_code
_entity_poly.pdbx_strand_id
1 'polypeptide(L)'
;DYYDAKNQKGFEYSYMYPGMNKVMQAAGRLIRSETDRGVILLLDERFTRWDYQKLFPKEWFPYKRVNENTIDKVLESFWAKHD
;
A
#
# COMPACT_ATOMS: atom_id res chain seq x y z
N ASP A 1 -5.80 16.36 -26.23
CA ASP A 1 -5.75 17.31 -25.10
C ASP A 1 -7.03 17.36 -24.25
N TYR A 2 -8.23 17.67 -24.76
CA TYR A 2 -9.47 17.69 -23.92
C TYR A 2 -10.01 16.28 -23.55
N TYR A 3 -9.67 15.25 -24.34
CA TYR A 3 -10.16 13.88 -24.14
C TYR A 3 -9.27 13.02 -23.24
N ASP A 4 -7.98 13.34 -23.08
CA ASP A 4 -7.04 12.55 -22.26
C ASP A 4 -7.27 12.73 -20.76
N ALA A 5 -7.63 13.94 -20.33
CA ALA A 5 -8.01 14.20 -18.93
C ALA A 5 -9.31 13.46 -18.52
N LYS A 6 -10.19 13.16 -19.49
CA LYS A 6 -11.43 12.41 -19.26
C LYS A 6 -11.18 10.90 -19.24
N ASN A 7 -10.24 10.42 -20.07
CA ASN A 7 -9.80 9.02 -20.10
C ASN A 7 -8.98 8.61 -18.86
N GLN A 8 -8.12 9.50 -18.35
CA GLN A 8 -7.38 9.25 -17.10
C GLN A 8 -8.34 9.11 -15.91
N LYS A 9 -9.34 9.99 -15.80
CA LYS A 9 -10.41 9.83 -14.80
C LYS A 9 -11.15 8.50 -14.99
N GLY A 10 -11.47 8.11 -16.21
CA GLY A 10 -12.10 6.81 -16.50
C GLY A 10 -11.32 5.64 -15.90
N PHE A 11 -10.00 5.58 -16.15
CA PHE A 11 -9.15 4.53 -15.58
C PHE A 11 -9.10 4.58 -14.05
N GLU A 12 -8.94 5.77 -13.46
CA GLU A 12 -8.91 5.94 -12.01
C GLU A 12 -10.20 5.41 -11.34
N TYR A 13 -11.36 5.81 -11.85
CA TYR A 13 -12.67 5.43 -11.33
C TYR A 13 -13.00 3.95 -11.57
N SER A 14 -12.64 3.40 -12.73
CA SER A 14 -13.00 2.02 -13.08
C SER A 14 -12.04 0.98 -12.52
N TYR A 15 -10.76 1.32 -12.27
CA TYR A 15 -9.74 0.34 -11.91
C TYR A 15 -8.92 0.72 -10.67
N MET A 16 -8.44 1.98 -10.56
CA MET A 16 -7.55 2.37 -9.45
C MET A 16 -8.27 2.43 -8.11
N TYR A 17 -9.34 3.22 -7.97
CA TYR A 17 -10.09 3.33 -6.71
C TYR A 17 -10.72 1.99 -6.29
N PRO A 18 -11.38 1.21 -7.18
CA PRO A 18 -11.89 -0.11 -6.82
C PRO A 18 -10.77 -1.08 -6.40
N GLY A 19 -9.62 -1.04 -7.06
CA GLY A 19 -8.44 -1.82 -6.70
C GLY A 19 -7.91 -1.47 -5.31
N MET A 20 -7.73 -0.17 -5.04
CA MET A 20 -7.29 0.31 -3.73
C MET A 20 -8.28 -0.02 -2.61
N ASN A 21 -9.59 0.03 -2.86
CA ASN A 21 -10.58 -0.39 -1.89
C ASN A 21 -10.41 -1.86 -1.47
N LYS A 22 -10.09 -2.75 -2.42
CA LYS A 22 -9.79 -4.17 -2.11
C LYS A 22 -8.51 -4.31 -1.29
N VAL A 23 -7.47 -3.54 -1.62
CA VAL A 23 -6.21 -3.50 -0.84
C VAL A 23 -6.49 -3.06 0.60
N MET A 24 -7.29 -2.01 0.78
CA MET A 24 -7.68 -1.49 2.10
C MET A 24 -8.46 -2.52 2.92
N GLN A 25 -9.40 -3.24 2.28
CA GLN A 25 -10.14 -4.32 2.95
C GLN A 25 -9.22 -5.47 3.37
N ALA A 26 -8.20 -5.80 2.57
CA ALA A 26 -7.22 -6.83 2.92
C ALA A 26 -6.32 -6.36 4.08
N ALA A 27 -5.83 -5.12 4.02
CA ALA A 27 -5.05 -4.50 5.09
C ALA A 27 -5.82 -4.45 6.42
N GLY A 28 -7.13 -4.13 6.38
CA GLY A 28 -7.99 -4.13 7.56
C GLY A 28 -8.21 -5.49 8.21
N ARG A 29 -7.84 -6.60 7.54
CA ARG A 29 -7.87 -7.94 8.15
C ARG A 29 -6.64 -8.24 9.01
N LEU A 30 -5.59 -7.43 8.91
CA LEU A 30 -4.30 -7.65 9.56
C LEU A 30 -4.34 -7.33 11.06
N ILE A 31 -5.08 -6.30 11.45
CA ILE A 31 -5.21 -5.83 12.84
C ILE A 31 -6.66 -5.99 13.26
N ARG A 32 -6.94 -6.91 14.19
CA ARG A 32 -8.28 -7.20 14.74
C ARG A 32 -8.33 -7.11 16.27
N SER A 33 -7.18 -7.05 16.92
CA SER A 33 -7.02 -6.84 18.35
C SER A 33 -5.93 -5.80 18.63
N GLU A 34 -5.90 -5.25 19.85
CA GLU A 34 -4.87 -4.27 20.28
C GLU A 34 -3.46 -4.87 20.32
N THR A 35 -3.35 -6.20 20.42
CA THR A 35 -2.08 -6.92 20.45
C THR A 35 -1.61 -7.40 19.09
N ASP A 36 -2.44 -7.26 18.05
CA ASP A 36 -2.08 -7.74 16.72
C ASP A 36 -0.96 -6.89 16.13
N ARG A 37 -0.01 -7.59 15.51
CA ARG A 37 1.11 -6.97 14.83
C ARG A 37 1.33 -7.64 13.49
N GLY A 38 1.57 -6.85 12.47
CA GLY A 38 1.79 -7.37 11.13
C GLY A 38 2.40 -6.38 10.17
N VAL A 39 2.78 -6.89 9.01
CA VAL A 39 3.34 -6.11 7.91
C VAL A 39 2.42 -6.22 6.69
N ILE A 40 2.13 -5.09 6.05
CA ILE A 40 1.45 -5.04 4.76
C ILE A 40 2.53 -4.92 3.68
N LEU A 41 2.60 -5.89 2.78
CA LEU A 41 3.51 -5.86 1.63
C LEU A 41 2.71 -5.63 0.35
N LEU A 42 2.95 -4.50 -0.31
CA LEU A 42 2.31 -4.15 -1.57
C LEU A 42 3.23 -4.55 -2.74
N LEU A 43 2.89 -5.65 -3.41
CA LEU A 43 3.68 -6.25 -4.48
C LEU A 43 3.20 -5.77 -5.85
N ASP A 44 3.65 -4.59 -6.28
CA ASP A 44 3.52 -4.13 -7.66
C ASP A 44 4.26 -2.78 -7.82
N GLU A 45 4.85 -2.51 -8.99
CA GLU A 45 5.43 -1.21 -9.28
C GLU A 45 4.39 -0.07 -9.25
N ARG A 46 3.11 -0.36 -9.49
CA ARG A 46 2.02 0.63 -9.43
C ARG A 46 1.95 1.34 -8.09
N PHE A 47 2.21 0.64 -6.98
CA PHE A 47 2.23 1.23 -5.63
C PHE A 47 3.38 2.21 -5.39
N THR A 48 4.32 2.27 -6.33
CA THR A 48 5.43 3.23 -6.32
C THR A 48 5.11 4.52 -7.07
N ARG A 49 4.03 4.56 -7.84
CA ARG A 49 3.62 5.76 -8.58
C ARG A 49 2.92 6.74 -7.64
N TRP A 50 3.13 8.04 -7.87
CA TRP A 50 2.63 9.11 -7.01
C TRP A 50 1.10 9.13 -6.90
N ASP A 51 0.40 8.74 -7.96
CA ASP A 51 -1.07 8.70 -8.05
C ASP A 51 -1.66 7.63 -7.12
N TYR A 52 -1.05 6.44 -7.07
CA TYR A 52 -1.41 5.40 -6.10
C TYR A 52 -1.03 5.79 -4.66
N GLN A 53 0.15 6.38 -4.46
CA GLN A 53 0.62 6.76 -3.12
C GLN A 53 -0.26 7.83 -2.46
N LYS A 54 -0.90 8.71 -3.24
CA LYS A 54 -1.89 9.68 -2.73
C LYS A 54 -3.14 9.01 -2.15
N LEU A 55 -3.40 7.75 -2.50
CA LEU A 55 -4.51 6.97 -1.98
C LEU A 55 -4.15 6.19 -0.72
N PHE A 56 -2.88 6.22 -0.28
CA PHE A 56 -2.49 5.53 0.94
C PHE A 56 -3.07 6.25 2.16
N PRO A 57 -3.56 5.49 3.17
CA PRO A 57 -3.91 6.05 4.46
C PRO A 57 -2.72 6.81 5.06
N LYS A 58 -3.00 7.90 5.77
CA LYS A 58 -1.96 8.71 6.41
C LYS A 58 -1.20 7.90 7.46
N GLU A 59 -1.89 6.97 8.11
CA GLU A 59 -1.39 6.09 9.17
C GLU A 59 -0.35 5.10 8.67
N TRP A 60 -0.24 4.87 7.36
CA TRP A 60 0.83 4.05 6.77
C TRP A 60 2.15 4.80 6.66
N PHE A 61 2.17 6.12 6.88
CA PHE A 61 3.40 6.90 6.89
C PHE A 61 4.07 6.87 8.28
N PRO A 62 5.40 6.64 8.35
CA PRO A 62 6.30 6.37 7.23
C PRO A 62 6.24 4.89 6.77
N TYR A 63 6.20 4.68 5.45
CA TYR A 63 6.39 3.36 4.82
C TYR A 63 7.81 3.23 4.25
N LYS A 64 8.25 1.99 4.03
CA LYS A 64 9.57 1.68 3.45
C LYS A 64 9.42 1.04 2.09
N ARG A 65 10.19 1.49 1.09
CA ARG A 65 10.39 0.74 -0.14
C ARG A 65 11.42 -0.35 0.10
N VAL A 66 11.12 -1.54 -0.36
CA VAL A 66 11.99 -2.72 -0.25
C VAL A 66 12.10 -3.40 -1.60
N ASN A 67 13.13 -4.21 -1.73
CA ASN A 67 13.40 -5.13 -2.84
C ASN A 67 13.82 -6.48 -2.25
N GLU A 68 14.12 -7.45 -3.11
CA GLU A 68 14.51 -8.81 -2.68
C GLU A 68 15.72 -8.83 -1.74
N ASN A 69 16.60 -7.83 -1.80
CA ASN A 69 17.82 -7.77 -0.99
C ASN A 69 17.64 -7.04 0.35
N THR A 70 16.52 -6.33 0.54
CA THR A 70 16.28 -5.46 1.70
C THR A 70 15.09 -5.88 2.54
N ILE A 71 14.17 -6.67 1.97
CA ILE A 71 12.94 -7.09 2.64
C ILE A 71 13.23 -7.87 3.93
N ASP A 72 14.16 -8.82 3.90
CA ASP A 72 14.48 -9.67 5.06
C ASP A 72 14.93 -8.84 6.25
N LYS A 73 15.88 -7.92 6.03
CA LYS A 73 16.37 -7.00 7.08
C LYS A 73 15.27 -6.11 7.66
N VAL A 74 14.34 -5.64 6.81
CA VAL A 74 13.22 -4.81 7.26
C VAL A 74 12.23 -5.63 8.09
N LEU A 75 11.93 -6.86 7.68
CA LEU A 75 11.06 -7.77 8.40
C LEU A 75 11.69 -8.19 9.73
N GLU A 76 12.96 -8.59 9.74
CA GLU A 76 13.71 -8.91 10.95
C GLU A 76 13.70 -7.75 11.93
N SER A 77 14.04 -6.53 11.48
CA SER A 77 14.02 -5.33 12.33
C SER A 77 12.62 -5.01 12.85
N PHE A 78 11.57 -5.28 12.06
CA PHE A 78 10.21 -5.17 12.54
C PHE A 78 9.99 -6.19 13.67
N TRP A 79 10.10 -7.49 13.40
CA TRP A 79 9.78 -8.52 14.38
C TRP A 79 10.66 -8.48 15.64
N ALA A 80 11.93 -8.09 15.52
CA ALA A 80 12.85 -7.94 16.64
C ALA A 80 12.55 -6.76 17.58
N LYS A 81 11.72 -5.78 17.19
CA LYS A 81 11.31 -4.65 18.07
C LYS A 81 10.37 -5.06 19.22
N HIS A 82 10.42 -6.31 19.67
CA HIS A 82 9.59 -6.84 20.74
C HIS A 82 10.32 -7.93 21.56
N ASP A 83 11.61 -7.69 21.84
CA ASP A 83 12.17 -7.86 23.19
C ASP A 83 12.31 -6.46 23.83
#